data_AF-A0A1T3NI36-F1
#
_entry.id   AF-A0A1T3NI36-F1
#
_cell.length_a   1.000
_cell.length_b   1.000
_cell.length_c   1.000
_cell.angle_alpha   90.00
_cell.angle_beta   90.00
_cell.angle_gamma   90.00
#
_symmetry.space_group_name_H-M   'P 1'
#
loop_
_entity.id
_entity.type
_entity.pdbx_description
1 polymer ?
#
loop_
_entity_poly.entity_id
_entity_poly.type
_entity_poly.pdbx_seq_one_letter_code
_entity_poly.pdbx_strand_id
1 'polypeptide(L)'
;MVRCARRPQHPGIVTVRGLPRNDPARAARRGPGRARARTALQPSRLVRAAVRAVDPGERAYVDRHAVAELPAARLADPTDLVDATAATGADHVHIHIDRDVLDPTVFSPVGTPEPGGLTPQTLLAAVTALVERYTVASLTITEYE
;
A
#
# COMPACT_ATOMS: atom_id res chain seq x y z
N MET A 1 8.79 30.23 22.08
CA MET A 1 8.75 28.76 21.98
C MET A 1 8.01 28.42 20.69
N VAL A 2 8.73 28.35 19.57
CA VAL A 2 8.14 28.14 18.25
C VAL A 2 7.77 26.66 18.13
N ARG A 3 6.49 26.35 17.94
CA ARG A 3 6.02 25.00 17.61
C ARG A 3 6.80 24.52 16.39
N CYS A 4 7.59 23.47 16.56
CA CYS A 4 8.12 22.68 15.46
C CYS A 4 6.92 22.24 14.62
N ALA A 5 6.87 22.65 13.35
CA ALA A 5 5.86 22.19 12.41
C ALA A 5 5.90 20.65 12.44
N ARG A 6 4.77 20.01 12.77
CA ARG A 6 4.64 18.55 12.68
C ARG A 6 5.11 18.17 11.28
N ARG A 7 6.08 17.25 11.19
CA ARG A 7 6.44 16.66 9.89
C ARG A 7 5.14 16.16 9.25
N PRO A 8 4.94 16.34 7.93
CA PRO A 8 3.79 15.76 7.26
C PRO A 8 3.75 14.27 7.61
N GLN A 9 2.67 13.86 8.28
CA GLN A 9 2.49 12.51 8.77
C GLN A 9 2.21 11.65 7.53
N HIS A 10 3.12 10.74 7.19
CA HIS A 10 2.84 9.74 6.17
C HIS A 10 1.96 8.65 6.80
N PRO A 11 0.84 8.26 6.20
CA PRO A 11 0.03 7.18 6.74
C PRO A 11 0.73 5.86 6.45
N GLY A 12 0.84 4.99 7.46
CA GLY A 12 1.25 3.61 7.24
C GLY A 12 0.22 2.88 6.38
N ILE A 13 0.55 2.72 5.10
CA ILE A 13 -0.32 2.16 4.08
C ILE A 13 0.34 0.91 3.51
N VAL A 14 -0.41 -0.18 3.46
CA VAL A 14 -0.09 -1.26 2.51
C VAL A 14 -0.62 -0.85 1.14
N THR A 15 0.30 -0.57 0.22
CA THR A 15 -0.05 -0.19 -1.14
C THR A 15 -0.05 -1.43 -2.03
N VAL A 16 -1.22 -1.74 -2.60
CA VAL A 16 -1.37 -2.83 -3.58
C VAL A 16 -1.59 -2.22 -4.96
N ARG A 17 -0.74 -2.61 -5.90
CA ARG A 17 -0.85 -2.19 -7.31
C ARG A 17 -1.30 -3.34 -8.18
N GLY A 18 -2.49 -3.21 -8.76
CA GLY A 18 -3.01 -4.12 -9.77
C GLY A 18 -2.32 -3.95 -11.12
N LEU A 19 -1.83 -5.04 -11.71
CA LEU A 19 -1.38 -5.07 -13.09
C LEU A 19 -2.21 -6.08 -13.90
N PRO A 20 -2.66 -5.72 -15.11
CA PRO A 20 -3.19 -6.69 -16.05
C PRO A 20 -2.07 -7.64 -16.50
N ARG A 21 -2.44 -8.83 -17.01
CA ARG A 21 -1.49 -9.76 -17.63
C ARG A 21 -0.54 -9.04 -18.58
N ASN A 22 0.76 -9.29 -18.42
CA ASN A 22 1.76 -8.77 -19.34
C ASN A 22 1.70 -9.53 -20.68
N ASP A 23 1.73 -8.79 -21.79
CA ASP A 23 2.14 -9.32 -23.08
C ASP A 23 3.67 -9.60 -23.04
N PRO A 24 4.12 -10.85 -23.29
CA PRO A 24 5.53 -11.22 -23.24
C PRO A 24 6.43 -10.37 -24.17
N ALA A 25 5.89 -9.74 -25.21
CA ALA A 25 6.64 -8.85 -26.10
C ALA A 25 7.19 -7.57 -25.41
N ARG A 26 6.65 -7.20 -24.23
CA ARG A 26 7.03 -5.96 -23.51
C ARG A 26 8.22 -6.12 -22.57
N ALA A 27 8.59 -7.36 -22.21
CA ALA A 27 9.63 -7.67 -21.22
C ALA A 27 11.07 -7.54 -21.76
N ALA A 28 11.28 -7.64 -23.07
CA ALA A 28 12.60 -7.76 -23.70
C ALA A 28 13.40 -6.43 -23.84
N ARG A 29 12.96 -5.32 -23.24
CA ARG A 29 13.61 -4.00 -23.38
C ARG A 29 14.11 -3.45 -22.04
N ARG A 30 15.18 -3.99 -21.47
CA ARG A 30 15.86 -3.38 -20.30
C ARG A 30 17.39 -3.42 -20.43
N GLY A 31 17.98 -2.25 -20.68
CA GLY A 31 19.41 -1.97 -20.47
C GLY A 31 19.64 -1.16 -19.18
N PRO A 32 20.89 -0.95 -18.76
CA PRO A 32 21.24 -0.32 -17.49
C PRO A 32 21.12 1.20 -17.59
N GLY A 33 19.91 1.71 -17.47
CA GLY A 33 19.62 3.14 -17.30
C GLY A 33 18.62 3.33 -16.17
N ARG A 34 18.74 4.43 -15.41
CA ARG A 34 17.83 4.77 -14.29
C ARG A 34 16.39 4.48 -14.69
N ALA A 35 15.76 3.52 -14.01
CA ALA A 35 14.41 3.08 -14.34
C ALA A 35 13.41 4.18 -13.98
N ARG A 36 13.19 5.14 -14.88
CA ARG A 36 11.95 5.90 -14.85
C ARG A 36 10.84 4.93 -15.22
N ALA A 37 9.86 4.74 -14.33
CA ALA A 37 8.60 4.13 -14.72
C ALA A 37 8.07 4.94 -15.90
N ARG A 38 8.07 4.36 -17.10
CA ARG A 38 7.71 5.05 -18.35
C ARG A 38 6.25 5.49 -18.41
N THR A 39 5.47 5.16 -17.37
CA THR A 39 4.05 5.49 -17.23
C THR A 39 3.73 5.58 -15.74
N ALA A 40 3.08 6.66 -15.32
CA ALA A 40 2.56 6.81 -13.96
C ALA A 40 1.57 5.68 -13.64
N LEU A 41 1.49 5.28 -12.38
CA LEU A 41 0.43 4.38 -11.92
C LEU A 41 -0.91 5.10 -12.03
N GLN A 42 -1.88 4.46 -12.69
CA GLN A 42 -3.26 4.94 -12.73
C GLN A 42 -3.89 4.79 -11.34
N PRO A 43 -4.56 5.82 -10.79
CA PRO A 43 -5.22 5.76 -9.48
C PRO A 43 -6.20 4.59 -9.33
N SER A 44 -6.90 4.21 -10.39
CA SER A 44 -7.83 3.05 -10.42
C SER A 44 -7.16 1.69 -10.24
N ARG A 45 -5.82 1.63 -10.27
CA ARG A 45 -5.01 0.42 -10.05
C ARG A 45 -4.30 0.43 -8.70
N LEU A 46 -4.66 1.37 -7.83
CA LEU A 46 -4.07 1.56 -6.51
C LEU A 46 -5.12 1.29 -5.43
N VAL A 47 -4.79 0.39 -4.50
CA VAL A 47 -5.51 0.22 -3.24
C VAL A 47 -4.57 0.63 -2.11
N ARG A 48 -5.00 1.59 -1.29
CA ARG A 48 -4.34 1.97 -0.04
C ARG A 48 -5.02 1.24 1.10
N ALA A 49 -4.33 0.31 1.75
CA ALA A 49 -4.88 -0.46 2.86
C ALA A 49 -4.26 -0.05 4.19
N ALA A 50 -5.03 -0.21 5.27
CA ALA A 50 -4.70 0.25 6.62
C ALA A 50 -4.57 1.78 6.81
N VAL A 51 -5.27 2.55 5.99
CA VAL A 51 -5.24 4.02 6.03
C VAL A 51 -5.79 4.54 7.37
N ARG A 52 -5.07 5.50 7.98
CA ARG A 52 -5.48 6.12 9.26
C ARG A 52 -5.15 7.61 9.40
N ALA A 53 -3.99 8.08 8.93
CA ALA A 53 -3.57 9.47 9.08
C ALA A 53 -3.25 10.13 7.74
N VAL A 54 -4.25 10.71 7.07
CA VAL A 54 -4.13 11.30 5.72
C VAL A 54 -4.10 12.83 5.83
N ASP A 55 -3.09 13.47 5.24
CA ASP A 55 -3.04 14.94 5.21
C ASP A 55 -4.08 15.54 4.24
N PRO A 56 -4.45 16.82 4.38
CA PRO A 56 -5.49 17.43 3.56
C PRO A 56 -5.23 17.38 2.05
N GLY A 57 -3.97 17.48 1.62
CA GLY A 57 -3.58 17.39 0.21
C GLY A 57 -3.72 15.99 -0.34
N GLU A 58 -3.28 14.98 0.41
CA GLU A 58 -3.51 13.57 0.08
C GLU A 58 -5.01 13.24 0.02
N ARG A 59 -5.79 13.70 1.00
CA ARG A 59 -7.25 13.51 1.02
C ARG A 59 -7.90 14.08 -0.23
N ALA A 60 -7.56 15.33 -0.58
CA ALA A 60 -8.05 15.96 -1.80
C ALA A 60 -7.66 15.18 -3.08
N TYR A 61 -6.46 14.59 -3.11
CA TYR A 61 -6.03 13.74 -4.23
C TYR A 61 -6.85 12.45 -4.32
N VAL A 62 -7.04 11.76 -3.19
CA VAL A 62 -7.83 10.52 -3.09
C VAL A 62 -9.25 10.77 -3.57
N ASP A 63 -9.90 11.81 -3.05
CA ASP A 63 -11.29 12.14 -3.39
C ASP A 63 -11.44 12.50 -4.87
N ARG A 64 -10.50 13.30 -5.40
CA ARG A 64 -10.51 13.72 -6.81
C ARG A 64 -10.34 12.55 -7.79
N HIS A 65 -9.57 11.52 -7.42
CA HIS A 65 -9.24 10.41 -8.32
C HIS A 65 -9.92 9.09 -7.96
N ALA A 66 -10.80 9.10 -6.95
CA ALA A 66 -11.47 7.92 -6.40
C ALA A 66 -10.50 6.76 -6.12
N VAL A 67 -9.37 7.06 -5.45
CA VAL A 67 -8.42 6.03 -5.02
C VAL A 67 -9.09 5.14 -3.98
N ALA A 68 -9.01 3.82 -4.16
CA ALA A 68 -9.58 2.88 -3.19
C ALA A 68 -8.78 2.93 -1.88
N GLU A 69 -9.48 3.16 -0.77
CA GLU A 69 -8.91 3.15 0.58
C GLU A 69 -9.64 2.15 1.48
N LEU A 70 -8.88 1.35 2.22
CA LEU A 70 -9.37 0.49 3.28
C LEU A 70 -8.77 0.94 4.62
N PRO A 71 -9.59 1.36 5.60
CA PRO A 71 -9.14 1.61 6.96
C PRO A 71 -8.54 0.36 7.60
N ALA A 72 -7.65 0.53 8.60
CA ALA A 72 -7.01 -0.60 9.31
C ALA A 72 -8.02 -1.60 9.88
N ALA A 73 -9.14 -1.11 10.42
CA ALA A 73 -10.21 -1.95 10.96
C ALA A 73 -10.83 -2.92 9.94
N ARG A 74 -10.85 -2.57 8.64
CA ARG A 74 -11.36 -3.45 7.58
C ARG A 74 -10.44 -4.65 7.33
N LEU A 75 -9.14 -4.53 7.63
CA LEU A 75 -8.21 -5.65 7.46
C LEU A 75 -8.31 -6.74 8.53
N ALA A 76 -9.21 -6.58 9.51
CA ALA A 76 -9.60 -7.68 10.38
C ALA A 76 -10.18 -8.85 9.58
N ASP A 77 -10.83 -8.57 8.45
CA ASP A 77 -11.22 -9.56 7.46
C ASP A 77 -10.34 -9.42 6.20
N PRO A 78 -9.43 -10.37 5.93
CA PRO A 78 -8.57 -10.34 4.74
C PRO A 78 -9.34 -10.30 3.40
N THR A 79 -10.59 -10.77 3.37
CA THR A 79 -11.41 -10.77 2.15
C THR A 79 -11.71 -9.37 1.66
N ASP A 80 -11.80 -8.38 2.56
CA ASP A 80 -12.01 -6.97 2.19
C ASP A 80 -10.89 -6.44 1.29
N LEU A 81 -9.63 -6.79 1.59
CA LEU A 81 -8.48 -6.38 0.79
C LEU A 81 -8.44 -7.10 -0.56
N VAL A 82 -8.83 -8.37 -0.58
CA VAL A 82 -8.95 -9.15 -1.80
C VAL A 82 -10.02 -8.57 -2.71
N ASP A 83 -11.21 -8.26 -2.19
CA ASP A 83 -12.32 -7.72 -2.97
C ASP A 83 -12.00 -6.33 -3.52
N ALA A 84 -11.40 -5.45 -2.70
CA ALA A 84 -10.93 -4.14 -3.16
C ALA A 84 -9.87 -4.27 -4.26
N THR A 85 -8.96 -5.25 -4.16
CA THR A 85 -7.96 -5.52 -5.19
C THR A 85 -8.60 -6.10 -6.45
N ALA A 86 -9.60 -6.98 -6.32
CA ALA A 86 -10.33 -7.58 -7.43
C ALA A 86 -11.08 -6.53 -8.25
N ALA A 87 -11.65 -5.52 -7.59
CA ALA A 87 -12.33 -4.39 -8.25
C ALA A 87 -11.40 -3.60 -9.19
N THR A 88 -10.08 -3.69 -9.03
CA THR A 88 -9.11 -3.06 -9.96
C THR A 88 -8.90 -3.85 -11.26
N GLY A 89 -9.43 -5.09 -11.36
CA GLY A 89 -9.19 -6.01 -12.47
C GLY A 89 -7.78 -6.60 -12.49
N ALA A 90 -7.12 -6.70 -11.32
CA ALA A 90 -5.77 -7.22 -11.20
C ALA A 90 -5.69 -8.74 -11.36
N ASP A 91 -4.69 -9.21 -12.12
CA ASP A 91 -4.23 -10.60 -12.09
C ASP A 91 -2.87 -10.72 -11.37
N HIS A 92 -2.11 -9.62 -11.34
CA HIS A 92 -0.82 -9.50 -10.66
C HIS A 92 -0.84 -8.34 -9.67
N VAL A 93 -0.12 -8.48 -8.57
CA VAL A 93 0.01 -7.44 -7.54
C VAL A 93 1.46 -7.09 -7.24
N HIS A 94 1.74 -5.80 -7.05
CA HIS A 94 2.90 -5.35 -6.30
C HIS A 94 2.44 -4.93 -4.91
N ILE A 95 3.05 -5.51 -3.87
CA ILE A 95 2.72 -5.22 -2.48
C ILE A 95 3.85 -4.37 -1.90
N HIS A 96 3.52 -3.18 -1.43
CA HIS A 96 4.45 -2.32 -0.70
C HIS A 96 3.92 -2.15 0.72
N ILE A 97 4.68 -2.66 1.68
CA ILE A 97 4.40 -2.61 3.10
C ILE A 97 5.29 -1.54 3.71
N ASP A 98 4.67 -0.48 4.21
CA ASP A 98 5.33 0.40 5.16
C ASP A 98 5.32 -0.24 6.55
N ARG A 99 6.49 -0.38 7.20
CA ARG A 99 6.61 -1.01 8.53
C ARG A 99 5.78 -0.26 9.57
N ASP A 100 5.64 1.06 9.41
CA ASP A 100 4.86 1.87 10.32
C ASP A 100 3.36 1.55 10.29
N VAL A 101 2.87 0.71 9.37
CA VAL A 101 1.49 0.20 9.38
C VAL A 101 1.13 -0.56 10.66
N LEU A 102 2.12 -1.11 11.36
CA LEU A 102 1.93 -1.84 12.61
C LEU A 102 1.55 -0.90 13.75
N ASP A 103 0.69 -1.39 14.65
CA ASP A 103 0.32 -0.62 15.83
C ASP A 103 1.54 -0.44 16.75
N PRO A 104 1.89 0.80 17.14
CA PRO A 104 3.08 1.06 17.95
C PRO A 104 3.01 0.44 19.35
N THR A 105 1.82 0.09 19.85
CA THR A 105 1.65 -0.62 21.12
C THR A 105 2.07 -2.09 21.04
N VAL A 106 2.10 -2.67 19.84
CA VAL A 106 2.46 -4.07 19.56
C VAL A 106 3.84 -4.18 18.92
N PHE A 107 4.25 -3.15 18.16
CA PHE A 107 5.54 -3.10 17.48
C PHE A 107 6.15 -1.69 17.55
N SER A 108 7.07 -1.49 18.50
CA SER A 108 7.63 -0.18 18.84
C SER A 108 8.60 0.46 17.82
N PRO A 109 9.43 -0.27 17.05
CA PRO A 109 10.38 0.38 16.15
C PRO A 109 9.68 0.76 14.85
N VAL A 110 9.06 1.93 14.81
CA VAL A 110 8.43 2.52 13.60
C VAL A 110 8.79 4.00 13.51
N GLY A 111 9.08 4.51 12.31
CA GLY A 111 9.55 5.89 12.12
C GLY A 111 8.47 6.94 12.38
N THR A 112 7.21 6.60 12.11
CA THR A 112 6.04 7.46 12.33
C THR A 112 4.94 6.69 13.08
N PRO A 113 5.04 6.55 14.42
CA PRO A 113 4.05 5.80 15.19
C PRO A 113 2.69 6.50 15.14
N GLU A 114 1.66 5.79 14.69
CA GLU A 114 0.29 6.27 14.63
C GLU A 114 -0.65 5.19 15.21
N PRO A 115 -1.48 5.50 16.23
CA PRO A 115 -2.34 4.51 16.89
C PRO A 115 -3.40 3.88 15.98
N GLY A 116 -3.91 2.70 16.37
CA GLY A 116 -4.95 1.99 15.62
C GLY A 116 -4.38 1.30 14.38
N GLY A 117 -3.13 0.85 14.47
CA GLY A 117 -2.45 0.11 13.42
C GLY A 117 -2.79 -1.38 13.42
N LEU A 118 -2.12 -2.13 12.55
CA LEU A 118 -2.31 -3.56 12.46
C LEU A 118 -1.48 -4.32 13.50
N THR A 119 -1.98 -5.46 13.96
CA THR A 119 -1.11 -6.46 14.57
C THR A 119 -0.29 -7.16 13.49
N PRO A 120 0.89 -7.72 13.80
CA PRO A 120 1.65 -8.55 12.86
C PRO A 120 0.82 -9.70 12.27
N GLN A 121 -0.07 -10.30 13.07
CA GLN A 121 -0.95 -11.39 12.66
C GLN A 121 -1.99 -10.93 11.64
N THR A 122 -2.60 -9.76 11.86
CA THR A 122 -3.56 -9.16 10.91
C THR A 122 -2.87 -8.82 9.59
N LEU A 123 -1.68 -8.21 9.64
CA LEU A 123 -0.90 -7.92 8.44
C LEU A 123 -0.53 -9.19 7.67
N LEU A 124 -0.07 -10.23 8.39
CA LEU A 124 0.27 -11.52 7.79
C LEU A 124 -0.95 -12.16 7.12
N ALA A 125 -2.11 -12.18 7.77
CA ALA A 125 -3.34 -12.73 7.20
C ALA A 125 -3.77 -11.99 5.92
N ALA A 126 -3.69 -10.65 5.91
CA ALA A 126 -3.98 -9.83 4.74
C ALA A 126 -3.03 -10.11 3.57
N VAL A 127 -1.72 -10.20 3.83
CA VAL A 127 -0.72 -10.51 2.80
C VAL A 127 -0.88 -11.94 2.28
N THR A 128 -1.13 -12.92 3.16
CA THR A 128 -1.38 -14.31 2.76
C THR A 128 -2.59 -14.40 1.81
N ALA A 129 -3.70 -13.74 2.13
CA ALA A 129 -4.88 -13.73 1.27
C ALA A 129 -4.60 -13.16 -0.14
N LEU A 130 -3.76 -12.12 -0.23
CA LEU A 130 -3.32 -11.59 -1.52
C LEU A 130 -2.43 -12.59 -2.29
N VAL A 131 -1.49 -13.25 -1.61
CA VAL A 131 -0.59 -14.25 -2.21
C VAL A 131 -1.37 -15.47 -2.71
N GLU A 132 -2.40 -15.90 -1.99
CA GLU A 132 -3.27 -17.01 -2.39
C GLU A 132 -4.15 -16.66 -3.60
N ARG A 133 -4.57 -15.41 -3.74
CA ARG A 133 -5.47 -14.98 -4.81
C ARG A 133 -4.75 -14.53 -6.09
N TYR A 134 -3.59 -13.88 -5.97
CA TYR A 134 -2.92 -13.18 -7.07
C TYR A 134 -1.48 -13.65 -7.29
N THR A 135 -0.97 -13.47 -8.50
CA THR A 135 0.47 -13.59 -8.73
C THR A 135 1.19 -12.36 -8.17
N VAL A 136 2.03 -12.54 -7.15
CA VAL A 136 2.83 -11.44 -6.59
C VAL A 136 4.02 -11.14 -7.51
N ALA A 137 3.95 -10.00 -8.20
CA ALA A 137 5.00 -9.53 -9.11
C ALA A 137 6.16 -8.86 -8.37
N SER A 138 5.90 -8.26 -7.20
CA SER A 138 6.93 -7.88 -6.25
C SER A 138 6.35 -7.69 -4.85
N LEU A 139 7.22 -7.78 -3.85
CA LEU A 139 6.94 -7.40 -2.47
C LEU A 139 8.07 -6.48 -1.98
N THR A 140 7.72 -5.41 -1.28
CA THR A 140 8.68 -4.43 -0.75
C THR A 140 8.29 -4.09 0.68
N ILE A 141 9.27 -4.06 1.57
CA ILE A 141 9.13 -3.65 2.96
C ILE A 141 10.00 -2.41 3.16
N THR A 142 9.44 -1.32 3.67
CA THR A 142 10.12 -0.03 3.86
C THR A 142 10.07 0.45 5.31
N GLU A 143 10.72 1.60 5.57
CA GLU A 143 10.77 2.26 6.89
C GLU A 143 11.38 1.38 7.99
N TYR A 144 12.38 0.58 7.61
CA TYR A 144 13.27 -0.08 8.56
C TYR A 144 14.31 0.93 9.06
N GLU A 145 14.06 1.45 10.25
CA GLU A 145 14.99 2.17 11.13
C GLU A 145 15.53 1.23 12.20
#